data_AF-A0ABD3SQF0-F1
#
_entry.id   AF-A0ABD3SQF0-F1
#
_cell.length_a   1.000
_cell.length_b   1.000
_cell.length_c   1.000
_cell.angle_alpha   90.00
_cell.angle_beta   90.00
_cell.angle_gamma   90.00
#
_symmetry.space_group_name_H-M   'P 1'
#
loop_
_entity.id
_entity.type
_entity.pdbx_description
1 polymer ?
#
loop_
_entity_poly.entity_id
_entity_poly.type
_entity_poly.pdbx_seq_one_letter_code
_entity_poly.pdbx_strand_id
1 'polypeptide(L)'
;MITIQRIASSALALKRTSESDSSDTEGGSPNDQQPGRRTSTSKNIIHKVSSENGFPSKYLSEEESFDADAFFDKRVMTPNQERFNAITMIPGMIYSVYFILAGCWIKAGDDQHDDHPFHQSENSDWSEMAREAFGSENGWRGSFGCIRSSSFPHLTALPPLPVVAAAVGILVHSPFSIMYHWSATSIEPSYRIKHWSRRLDHAFIHFASACAAYATSGRVDFFLLNAAFNLDCAYRQFEEKVCPKRNLNRVASSVFLYLLPVLMHKQYLLFFQFFLCLPLLFVQYPLGGWSHGVFHLVLSCLPHLIMKVATQLESSQLQINLAVKCAAVAGQL
;
A
#
# COMPACT_ATOMS: atom_id res chain seq x y z
N MET A 1 1.72 5.62 21.79
CA MET A 1 1.52 7.09 21.63
C MET A 1 2.82 7.88 21.37
N ILE A 2 3.96 7.54 21.98
CA ILE A 2 5.24 8.26 21.82
C ILE A 2 5.80 8.24 20.38
N THR A 3 5.49 7.21 19.58
CA THR A 3 6.01 7.05 18.21
C THR A 3 5.35 8.00 17.19
N ILE A 4 4.05 8.28 17.32
CA ILE A 4 3.32 9.18 16.41
C ILE A 4 3.77 10.64 16.61
N GLN A 5 4.05 11.03 17.86
CA GLN A 5 4.53 12.38 18.19
C GLN A 5 5.94 12.65 17.65
N ARG A 6 6.80 11.62 17.60
CA ARG A 6 8.14 11.71 16.96
C ARG A 6 8.05 11.84 15.44
N ILE A 7 7.14 11.13 14.78
CA ILE A 7 6.96 11.23 13.32
C ILE A 7 6.43 12.62 12.93
N ALA A 8 5.46 13.17 13.67
CA ALA A 8 4.95 14.52 13.44
C ALA A 8 6.02 15.60 13.67
N SER A 9 6.90 15.41 14.67
CA SER A 9 7.99 16.34 14.97
C SER A 9 9.08 16.32 13.89
N SER A 10 9.43 15.15 13.34
CA SER A 10 10.41 15.04 12.25
C SER A 10 9.89 15.63 10.93
N ALA A 11 8.60 15.50 10.64
CA ALA A 11 7.97 16.14 9.46
C ALA A 11 7.93 17.68 9.58
N LEU A 12 7.68 18.21 10.78
CA LEU A 12 7.73 19.65 11.06
C LEU A 12 9.15 20.22 11.02
N ALA A 13 10.16 19.46 11.44
CA ALA A 13 11.56 19.88 11.37
C ALA A 13 12.06 20.01 9.92
N LEU A 14 11.66 19.09 9.04
CA LEU A 14 12.01 19.13 7.61
C LEU A 14 11.36 20.30 6.85
N LYS A 15 10.19 20.76 7.30
CA LYS A 15 9.52 21.94 6.70
C LYS A 15 10.21 23.27 7.06
N ARG A 16 10.81 23.38 8.26
CA ARG A 16 11.54 24.59 8.66
C ARG A 16 12.86 24.78 7.93
N THR A 17 13.52 23.70 7.52
CA THR A 17 14.77 23.78 6.75
C THR A 17 14.56 24.16 5.28
N SER A 18 13.34 24.03 4.73
CA SER A 18 13.06 24.43 3.34
C SER A 18 12.63 25.89 3.18
N GLU A 19 12.32 26.59 4.29
CA GLU A 19 11.84 27.99 4.26
C GLU A 19 12.95 29.00 4.62
N SER A 20 14.18 28.56 4.93
CA SER A 20 15.27 29.45 5.38
C SER A 20 16.27 29.92 4.31
N ASP A 21 16.15 29.47 3.05
CA ASP A 21 17.17 29.74 2.01
C ASP A 21 16.72 30.75 0.93
N SER A 22 15.72 31.60 1.20
CA SER A 22 15.26 32.61 0.25
C SER A 22 15.26 34.04 0.83
N SER A 23 16.45 34.54 1.18
CA SER A 23 16.71 35.98 1.21
C SER A 23 18.22 36.19 1.15
N ASP A 24 18.69 36.69 0.00
CA ASP A 24 19.76 37.69 -0.15
C ASP A 24 20.49 37.50 -1.47
N THR A 25 20.23 38.38 -2.42
CA THR A 25 21.22 38.75 -3.45
C THR A 25 20.89 40.13 -3.98
N GLU A 26 21.34 41.14 -3.23
CA GLU A 26 21.60 42.48 -3.76
C GLU A 26 22.91 42.49 -4.55
N GLY A 27 22.99 43.45 -5.47
CA GLY A 27 23.93 43.50 -6.59
C GLY A 27 25.40 43.72 -6.25
N GLY A 28 26.25 43.18 -7.12
CA GLY A 28 27.69 43.42 -7.15
C GLY A 28 28.19 43.48 -8.59
N SER A 29 28.69 44.66 -8.96
CA SER A 29 29.23 45.06 -10.27
C SER A 29 30.48 44.26 -10.70
N PRO A 30 30.86 44.25 -12.00
CA PRO A 30 31.98 43.46 -12.50
C PRO A 30 33.30 44.24 -12.41
N ASN A 31 34.37 43.57 -11.97
CA ASN A 31 35.73 44.01 -12.26
C ASN A 31 36.70 42.80 -12.31
N ASP A 32 37.27 42.62 -13.50
CA ASP A 32 38.70 42.46 -13.82
C ASP A 32 39.64 41.55 -13.01
N GLN A 33 40.40 40.77 -13.80
CA GLN A 33 41.76 40.23 -13.57
C GLN A 33 41.87 39.10 -12.51
N GLN A 34 42.57 37.99 -12.69
CA GLN A 34 43.75 37.60 -13.49
C GLN A 34 43.87 36.05 -13.45
N PRO A 35 44.69 35.42 -14.33
CA PRO A 35 44.91 33.97 -14.32
C PRO A 35 46.14 33.55 -13.52
N GLY A 36 46.00 32.44 -12.80
CA GLY A 36 47.14 31.60 -12.39
C GLY A 36 47.29 31.40 -10.89
N ARG A 37 47.20 30.14 -10.45
CA ARG A 37 48.30 29.44 -9.75
C ARG A 37 47.93 27.97 -9.53
N ARG A 38 48.75 27.07 -10.08
CA ARG A 38 48.78 25.65 -9.73
C ARG A 38 49.22 25.50 -8.27
N THR A 39 48.49 24.70 -7.50
CA THR A 39 49.01 24.07 -6.28
C THR A 39 48.77 22.57 -6.35
N SER A 40 49.88 21.85 -6.40
CA SER A 40 50.00 20.41 -6.24
C SER A 40 49.67 20.00 -4.80
N THR A 41 48.94 18.92 -4.61
CA THR A 41 48.90 18.24 -3.30
C THR A 41 48.87 16.73 -3.44
N SER A 42 49.95 16.15 -2.90
CA SER A 42 50.12 14.84 -2.25
C SER A 42 49.48 13.59 -2.85
N LYS A 43 50.35 12.81 -3.49
CA LYS A 43 50.23 11.35 -3.59
C LYS A 43 50.40 10.72 -2.21
N ASN A 44 49.33 10.15 -1.66
CA ASN A 44 49.43 9.22 -0.53
C ASN A 44 49.76 7.82 -1.08
N ILE A 45 50.95 7.34 -0.70
CA ILE A 45 51.44 5.99 -0.94
C ILE A 45 50.80 5.09 0.12
N ILE A 46 49.86 4.24 -0.30
CA ILE A 46 49.34 3.16 0.54
C ILE A 46 50.20 1.92 0.31
N HIS A 47 50.86 1.47 1.38
CA HIS A 47 51.62 0.23 1.44
C HIS A 47 50.71 -0.97 1.11
N LYS A 48 51.10 -1.70 0.07
CA LYS A 48 50.51 -2.97 -0.36
C LYS A 48 51.11 -4.09 0.51
N VAL A 49 50.33 -4.64 1.43
CA VAL A 49 50.68 -5.87 2.16
C VAL A 49 50.36 -7.05 1.26
N SER A 50 51.40 -7.73 0.77
CA SER A 50 51.31 -8.95 -0.02
C SER A 50 50.91 -10.11 0.88
N SER A 51 49.64 -10.51 0.83
CA SER A 51 49.17 -11.81 1.31
C SER A 51 49.19 -12.79 0.13
N GLU A 52 50.31 -13.48 -0.05
CA GLU A 52 50.44 -14.64 -0.94
C GLU A 52 49.67 -15.82 -0.33
N ASN A 53 48.40 -15.98 -0.71
CA ASN A 53 47.70 -17.25 -0.64
C ASN A 53 46.85 -17.37 -1.90
N GLY A 54 47.41 -18.04 -2.91
CA GLY A 54 46.85 -18.21 -4.23
C GLY A 54 45.62 -19.11 -4.22
N PHE A 55 44.44 -18.50 -4.11
CA PHE A 55 43.24 -18.99 -4.79
C PHE A 55 43.09 -18.22 -6.10
N PRO A 56 42.75 -18.86 -7.23
CA PRO A 56 42.57 -18.18 -8.51
C PRO A 56 41.32 -17.28 -8.46
N SER A 57 41.53 -16.03 -8.03
CA SER A 57 40.59 -14.90 -8.09
C SER A 57 40.42 -14.43 -9.54
N LYS A 58 39.86 -15.27 -10.40
CA LYS A 58 39.61 -14.94 -11.82
C LYS A 58 38.14 -14.76 -12.18
N TYR A 59 37.24 -14.77 -11.19
CA TYR A 59 35.80 -14.60 -11.38
C TYR A 59 35.12 -13.71 -10.33
N LEU A 60 35.84 -12.72 -9.79
CA LEU A 60 35.16 -11.52 -9.31
C LEU A 60 34.95 -10.64 -10.55
N SER A 61 33.94 -11.00 -11.33
CA SER A 61 33.39 -10.13 -12.37
C SER A 61 33.23 -8.74 -11.77
N GLU A 62 33.72 -7.71 -12.46
CA GLU A 62 33.38 -6.33 -12.15
C GLU A 62 31.88 -6.28 -11.85
N GLU A 63 31.51 -6.05 -10.59
CA GLU A 63 30.13 -5.76 -10.26
C GLU A 63 29.81 -4.48 -11.02
N GLU A 64 29.16 -4.61 -12.19
CA GLU A 64 28.62 -3.48 -12.93
C GLU A 64 27.85 -2.64 -11.91
N SER A 65 28.43 -1.51 -11.53
CA SER A 65 27.84 -0.63 -10.55
C SER A 65 26.50 -0.19 -11.12
N PHE A 66 25.41 -0.58 -10.48
CA PHE A 66 24.07 -0.24 -10.94
C PHE A 66 23.92 1.28 -11.02
N ASP A 67 23.85 1.80 -12.24
CA ASP A 67 23.60 3.21 -12.50
C ASP A 67 22.14 3.54 -12.21
N ALA A 68 21.92 4.08 -11.02
CA ALA A 68 20.59 4.44 -10.55
C ALA A 68 20.00 5.58 -11.37
N ASP A 69 20.81 6.55 -11.79
CA ASP A 69 20.35 7.73 -12.52
C ASP A 69 19.89 7.32 -13.92
N ALA A 70 20.68 6.52 -14.64
CA ALA A 70 20.26 5.97 -15.94
C ALA A 70 19.00 5.07 -15.85
N PHE A 71 18.82 4.35 -14.73
CA PHE A 71 17.60 3.58 -14.50
C PHE A 71 16.37 4.48 -14.31
N PHE A 72 16.52 5.64 -13.65
CA PHE A 72 15.43 6.57 -13.43
C PHE A 72 15.12 7.45 -14.64
N ASP A 73 16.13 7.88 -15.38
CA ASP A 73 15.95 8.67 -16.60
C ASP A 73 15.06 7.94 -17.62
N LYS A 74 15.22 6.62 -17.73
CA LYS A 74 14.35 5.76 -18.56
C LYS A 74 12.91 5.68 -18.08
N ARG A 75 12.62 6.10 -16.85
CA ARG A 75 11.31 6.01 -16.19
C ARG A 75 10.72 7.38 -15.85
N VAL A 76 11.30 8.47 -16.36
CA VAL A 76 10.76 9.81 -16.14
C VAL A 76 9.41 9.92 -16.84
N MET A 77 8.42 10.38 -16.09
CA MET A 77 7.07 10.61 -16.59
C MET A 77 6.85 12.10 -16.88
N THR A 78 6.20 12.37 -17.99
CA THR A 78 5.76 13.73 -18.35
C THR A 78 4.68 14.22 -17.37
N PRO A 79 4.48 15.55 -17.24
CA PRO A 79 3.42 16.08 -16.38
C PRO A 79 2.02 15.53 -16.70
N ASN A 80 1.71 15.27 -17.96
CA ASN A 80 0.42 14.70 -18.36
C ASN A 80 0.27 13.23 -17.91
N GLN A 81 1.34 12.44 -17.99
CA GLN A 81 1.35 11.06 -17.48
C GLN A 81 1.17 11.03 -15.96
N GLU A 82 1.83 11.92 -15.23
CA GLU A 82 1.67 12.03 -13.78
C GLU A 82 0.24 12.44 -13.38
N ARG A 83 -0.38 13.39 -14.09
CA ARG A 83 -1.80 13.74 -13.88
C ARG A 83 -2.73 12.57 -14.16
N PHE A 84 -2.46 11.81 -15.22
CA PHE A 84 -3.23 10.61 -15.54
C PHE A 84 -3.11 9.58 -14.41
N ASN A 85 -1.89 9.31 -13.92
CA ASN A 85 -1.66 8.41 -12.79
C ASN A 85 -2.43 8.82 -11.53
N ALA A 86 -2.53 10.12 -11.25
CA ALA A 86 -3.32 10.63 -10.14
C ALA A 86 -4.83 10.33 -10.35
N ILE A 87 -5.37 10.62 -11.53
CA ILE A 87 -6.79 10.42 -11.83
C ILE A 87 -7.17 8.94 -11.76
N THR A 88 -6.31 8.04 -12.22
CA THR A 88 -6.59 6.60 -12.25
C THR A 88 -6.63 5.94 -10.87
N MET A 89 -6.28 6.65 -9.78
CA MET A 89 -6.46 6.19 -8.40
C MET A 89 -7.90 6.36 -7.88
N ILE A 90 -8.70 7.22 -8.50
CA ILE A 90 -10.06 7.57 -8.04
C ILE A 90 -11.05 6.39 -8.12
N PRO A 91 -11.10 5.58 -9.20
CA PRO A 91 -12.10 4.53 -9.33
C PRO A 91 -12.09 3.51 -8.18
N GLY A 92 -10.92 3.05 -7.74
CA GLY A 92 -10.81 2.10 -6.63
C GLY A 92 -11.29 2.68 -5.29
N MET A 93 -11.07 3.97 -5.08
CA MET A 93 -11.55 4.71 -3.90
C MET A 93 -13.08 4.81 -3.91
N ILE A 94 -13.67 5.28 -5.02
CA ILE A 94 -15.12 5.39 -5.17
C ILE A 94 -15.78 4.02 -5.02
N TYR A 95 -15.20 2.98 -5.64
CA TYR A 95 -15.71 1.62 -5.53
C TYR A 95 -15.72 1.13 -4.08
N SER A 96 -14.67 1.40 -3.31
CA SER A 96 -14.59 1.00 -1.90
C SER A 96 -15.70 1.64 -1.06
N VAL A 97 -15.99 2.92 -1.28
CA VAL A 97 -17.10 3.62 -0.61
C VAL A 97 -18.44 3.06 -1.04
N TYR A 98 -18.64 2.89 -2.36
CA TYR A 98 -19.85 2.33 -2.93
C TYR A 98 -20.15 0.94 -2.37
N PHE A 99 -19.16 0.04 -2.34
CA PHE A 99 -19.32 -1.34 -1.88
C PHE A 99 -19.85 -1.42 -0.44
N ILE A 100 -19.36 -0.52 0.43
CA ILE A 100 -19.80 -0.42 1.83
C ILE A 100 -21.22 0.15 1.90
N LEU A 101 -21.45 1.33 1.32
CA LEU A 101 -22.69 2.08 1.49
C LEU A 101 -23.88 1.45 0.76
N ALA A 102 -23.64 0.76 -0.36
CA ALA A 102 -24.66 0.06 -1.14
C ALA A 102 -24.97 -1.34 -0.59
N GLY A 103 -24.32 -1.78 0.49
CA GLY A 103 -24.57 -3.10 1.07
C GLY A 103 -24.14 -4.28 0.18
N CYS A 104 -23.23 -4.06 -0.78
CA CYS A 104 -22.77 -5.10 -1.70
C CYS A 104 -22.15 -6.31 -0.97
N TRP A 105 -21.61 -6.07 0.21
CA TRP A 105 -21.03 -7.10 1.08
C TRP A 105 -22.04 -8.08 1.68
N ILE A 106 -23.34 -7.76 1.65
CA ILE A 106 -24.41 -8.67 2.11
C ILE A 106 -24.72 -9.70 1.01
N LYS A 107 -24.80 -9.27 -0.25
CA LYS A 107 -25.18 -10.11 -1.40
C LYS A 107 -24.06 -11.02 -1.90
N ALA A 108 -22.80 -10.65 -1.65
CA ALA A 108 -21.65 -11.42 -2.14
C ALA A 108 -21.55 -12.84 -1.54
N GLY A 109 -22.28 -13.13 -0.47
CA GLY A 109 -22.36 -14.48 0.12
C GLY A 109 -23.34 -15.43 -0.58
N ASP A 110 -24.34 -14.91 -1.30
CA ASP A 110 -25.41 -15.74 -1.89
C ASP A 110 -24.95 -16.50 -3.14
N ASP A 111 -24.00 -15.97 -3.91
CA ASP A 111 -23.55 -16.54 -5.18
C ASP A 111 -22.83 -17.91 -5.06
N GLN A 112 -22.61 -18.43 -3.84
CA GLN A 112 -21.93 -19.72 -3.60
C GLN A 112 -22.85 -20.83 -3.07
N HIS A 113 -24.16 -20.60 -2.94
CA HIS A 113 -24.99 -21.45 -2.10
C HIS A 113 -25.98 -22.38 -2.83
N ASP A 114 -25.50 -23.17 -3.79
CA ASP A 114 -26.34 -24.23 -4.37
C ASP A 114 -26.02 -25.67 -3.93
N ASP A 115 -24.92 -26.02 -3.24
CA ASP A 115 -24.69 -27.48 -2.96
C ASP A 115 -23.96 -27.90 -1.67
N HIS A 116 -23.53 -27.00 -0.76
CA HIS A 116 -22.92 -27.43 0.51
C HIS A 116 -23.48 -26.69 1.73
N PRO A 117 -24.23 -27.37 2.63
CA PRO A 117 -24.59 -26.80 3.91
C PRO A 117 -23.31 -26.52 4.69
N PHE A 118 -23.05 -25.25 4.98
CA PHE A 118 -21.97 -24.83 5.85
C PHE A 118 -22.23 -25.42 7.24
N HIS A 119 -21.50 -26.48 7.60
CA HIS A 119 -21.39 -26.89 8.99
C HIS A 119 -20.66 -25.77 9.73
N GLN A 120 -21.41 -24.87 10.38
CA GLN A 120 -20.85 -23.96 11.37
C GLN A 120 -20.16 -24.81 12.44
N SER A 121 -18.83 -24.78 12.44
CA SER A 121 -18.05 -25.32 13.53
C SER A 121 -18.28 -24.42 14.74
N GLU A 122 -19.19 -24.79 15.63
CA GLU A 122 -19.54 -24.05 16.86
C GLU A 122 -18.35 -23.81 17.81
N ASN A 123 -17.17 -24.38 17.54
CA ASN A 123 -16.00 -24.36 18.44
C ASN A 123 -14.75 -23.67 17.86
N SER A 124 -14.86 -22.69 16.94
CA SER A 124 -13.67 -21.92 16.56
C SER A 124 -13.35 -20.86 17.62
N ASP A 125 -12.12 -20.81 18.15
CA ASP A 125 -11.65 -19.81 19.14
C ASP A 125 -11.92 -18.36 18.72
N TRP A 126 -12.07 -18.13 17.41
CA TRP A 126 -12.46 -16.85 16.82
C TRP A 126 -13.87 -16.39 17.21
N SER A 127 -14.80 -17.34 17.30
CA SER A 127 -16.18 -17.07 17.70
C SER A 127 -16.24 -16.51 19.12
N GLU A 128 -15.35 -16.96 20.03
CA GLU A 128 -15.28 -16.43 21.40
C GLU A 128 -14.78 -14.99 21.44
N MET A 129 -13.70 -14.65 20.74
CA MET A 129 -13.16 -13.29 20.74
C MET A 129 -14.13 -12.29 20.11
N ALA A 130 -14.83 -12.70 19.05
CA ALA A 130 -15.92 -11.91 18.48
C ALA A 130 -17.10 -11.78 19.45
N ARG A 131 -17.49 -12.87 20.13
CA ARG A 131 -18.58 -12.86 21.11
C ARG A 131 -18.25 -12.05 22.36
N GLU A 132 -16.98 -11.96 22.74
CA GLU A 132 -16.51 -11.12 23.84
C GLU A 132 -16.47 -9.64 23.43
N ALA A 133 -15.99 -9.32 22.23
CA ALA A 133 -15.96 -7.96 21.71
C ALA A 133 -17.37 -7.40 21.40
N PHE A 134 -18.31 -8.25 20.99
CA PHE A 134 -19.67 -7.85 20.58
C PHE A 134 -20.77 -8.23 21.56
N GLY A 135 -20.42 -8.82 22.71
CA GLY A 135 -21.32 -9.10 23.82
C GLY A 135 -21.99 -10.49 23.77
N SER A 136 -22.09 -11.13 24.95
CA SER A 136 -22.70 -12.46 25.11
C SER A 136 -24.21 -12.47 24.82
N GLU A 137 -24.70 -13.58 24.28
CA GLU A 137 -26.02 -13.72 23.65
C GLU A 137 -27.27 -13.52 24.51
N ASN A 138 -27.14 -13.33 25.82
CA ASN A 138 -28.28 -13.55 26.74
C ASN A 138 -29.03 -12.30 27.23
N GLY A 139 -28.75 -11.08 26.74
CA GLY A 139 -29.45 -9.90 27.28
C GLY A 139 -29.64 -8.65 26.42
N TRP A 140 -28.95 -8.49 25.28
CA TRP A 140 -28.92 -7.21 24.53
C TRP A 140 -29.49 -7.28 23.09
N ARG A 141 -30.23 -8.35 22.77
CA ARG A 141 -30.64 -8.78 21.41
C ARG A 141 -31.68 -7.92 20.66
N GLY A 142 -32.07 -6.73 21.12
CA GLY A 142 -33.20 -6.00 20.50
C GLY A 142 -32.86 -5.06 19.33
N SER A 143 -31.76 -4.31 19.40
CA SER A 143 -31.54 -3.19 18.44
C SER A 143 -30.11 -2.69 18.30
N PHE A 144 -29.15 -3.16 19.09
CA PHE A 144 -27.76 -2.74 18.91
C PHE A 144 -27.18 -3.49 17.70
N GLY A 145 -27.09 -2.80 16.57
CA GLY A 145 -26.41 -3.31 15.37
C GLY A 145 -27.18 -3.10 14.06
N CYS A 146 -28.51 -3.00 14.11
CA CYS A 146 -29.28 -2.64 12.93
C CYS A 146 -29.20 -1.13 12.68
N ILE A 147 -28.86 -0.75 11.46
CA ILE A 147 -28.81 0.64 11.01
C ILE A 147 -30.05 0.89 10.16
N ARG A 148 -30.83 1.91 10.53
CA ARG A 148 -31.94 2.42 9.72
C ARG A 148 -31.57 3.81 9.24
N SER A 149 -31.03 3.89 8.02
CA SER A 149 -30.64 5.15 7.39
C SER A 149 -31.48 5.38 6.14
N SER A 150 -32.08 6.57 6.03
CA SER A 150 -32.77 6.99 4.80
C SER A 150 -31.78 7.31 3.67
N SER A 151 -30.57 7.77 4.00
CA SER A 151 -29.53 8.08 3.02
C SER A 151 -28.81 6.83 2.50
N PHE A 152 -28.75 5.77 3.31
CA PHE A 152 -28.10 4.50 2.98
C PHE A 152 -29.02 3.32 3.30
N PRO A 153 -30.10 3.13 2.53
CA PRO A 153 -31.14 2.14 2.84
C PRO A 153 -30.59 0.70 2.88
N HIS A 154 -29.54 0.41 2.11
CA HIS A 154 -28.93 -0.92 2.03
C HIS A 154 -27.86 -1.19 3.10
N LEU A 155 -27.48 -0.18 3.89
CA LEU A 155 -26.56 -0.36 5.01
C LEU A 155 -27.37 -0.74 6.26
N THR A 156 -27.81 -1.99 6.31
CA THR A 156 -28.72 -2.49 7.36
C THR A 156 -28.01 -2.84 8.67
N ALA A 157 -26.69 -3.00 8.63
CA ALA A 157 -25.79 -3.13 9.77
C ALA A 157 -24.39 -2.63 9.38
N LEU A 158 -23.45 -2.59 10.33
CA LEU A 158 -22.05 -2.31 9.98
C LEU A 158 -21.45 -3.47 9.16
N PRO A 159 -20.57 -3.19 8.18
CA PRO A 159 -19.84 -4.21 7.45
C PRO A 159 -18.87 -4.99 8.37
N PRO A 160 -18.52 -6.26 8.03
CA PRO A 160 -17.50 -7.02 8.74
C PRO A 160 -16.14 -6.30 8.77
N LEU A 161 -15.39 -6.47 9.86
CA LEU A 161 -14.07 -5.84 10.03
C LEU A 161 -13.08 -6.15 8.88
N PRO A 162 -13.01 -7.39 8.33
CA PRO A 162 -12.18 -7.65 7.16
C PRO A 162 -12.55 -6.80 5.93
N VAL A 163 -13.85 -6.58 5.69
CA VAL A 163 -14.35 -5.73 4.59
C VAL A 163 -13.99 -4.26 4.84
N VAL A 164 -14.16 -3.79 6.08
CA VAL A 164 -13.75 -2.43 6.48
C VAL A 164 -12.25 -2.23 6.27
N ALA A 165 -11.43 -3.19 6.70
CA ALA A 165 -9.98 -3.10 6.54
C ALA A 165 -9.57 -2.97 5.08
N ALA A 166 -10.16 -3.77 4.18
CA ALA A 166 -9.95 -3.65 2.74
C ALA A 166 -10.26 -2.23 2.24
N ALA A 167 -11.43 -1.70 2.61
CA ALA A 167 -11.86 -0.36 2.19
C ALA A 167 -10.94 0.74 2.75
N VAL A 168 -10.57 0.66 4.03
CA VAL A 168 -9.68 1.63 4.69
C VAL A 168 -8.30 1.64 4.05
N GLY A 169 -7.73 0.47 3.75
CA GLY A 169 -6.42 0.38 3.07
C GLY A 169 -6.39 1.18 1.77
N ILE A 170 -7.43 1.03 0.94
CA ILE A 170 -7.57 1.73 -0.34
C ILE A 170 -7.87 3.22 -0.14
N LEU A 171 -8.84 3.54 0.71
CA LEU A 171 -9.28 4.92 0.97
C LEU A 171 -8.17 5.80 1.55
N VAL A 172 -7.29 5.22 2.36
CA VAL A 172 -6.17 5.95 2.97
C VAL A 172 -4.99 6.05 2.00
N HIS A 173 -4.68 5.00 1.24
CA HIS A 173 -3.56 5.03 0.28
C HIS A 173 -3.81 5.98 -0.89
N SER A 174 -4.99 5.93 -1.51
CA SER A 174 -5.27 6.69 -2.75
C SER A 174 -5.00 8.20 -2.65
N PRO A 175 -5.40 8.92 -1.57
CA PRO A 175 -5.07 10.33 -1.40
C PRO A 175 -3.56 10.64 -1.42
N PHE A 176 -2.73 9.81 -0.79
CA PHE A 176 -1.28 10.02 -0.80
C PHE A 176 -0.67 9.78 -2.18
N SER A 177 -1.18 8.79 -2.91
CA SER A 177 -0.76 8.52 -4.28
C SER A 177 -1.16 9.66 -5.24
N ILE A 178 -2.40 10.14 -5.14
CA ILE A 178 -2.89 11.31 -5.89
C ILE A 178 -2.00 12.52 -5.59
N MET A 179 -1.75 12.80 -4.31
CA MET A 179 -0.92 13.93 -3.90
C MET A 179 0.51 13.82 -4.44
N TYR A 180 1.12 12.63 -4.40
CA TYR A 180 2.44 12.40 -4.97
C TYR A 180 2.45 12.69 -6.48
N HIS A 181 1.58 12.02 -7.24
CA HIS A 181 1.54 12.17 -8.69
C HIS A 181 1.20 13.59 -9.13
N TRP A 182 0.31 14.28 -8.40
CA TRP A 182 0.02 15.68 -8.69
C TRP A 182 1.23 16.60 -8.43
N SER A 183 1.92 16.40 -7.31
CA SER A 183 3.13 17.16 -6.96
C SER A 183 4.29 16.87 -7.91
N ALA A 184 4.42 15.63 -8.39
CA ALA A 184 5.47 15.20 -9.32
C ALA A 184 5.48 15.98 -10.64
N THR A 185 4.36 16.63 -11.01
CA THR A 185 4.28 17.50 -12.19
C THR A 185 5.18 18.74 -12.11
N SER A 186 5.52 19.19 -10.90
CA SER A 186 6.33 20.39 -10.65
C SER A 186 7.71 20.08 -10.08
N ILE A 187 7.98 18.82 -9.73
CA ILE A 187 9.26 18.40 -9.14
C ILE A 187 10.23 18.00 -10.25
N GLU A 188 11.46 18.50 -10.15
CA GLU A 188 12.56 18.11 -11.03
C GLU A 188 12.73 16.57 -11.04
N PRO A 189 12.80 15.93 -12.22
CA PRO A 189 12.86 14.46 -12.32
C PRO A 189 13.91 13.79 -11.42
N SER A 190 15.10 14.37 -11.34
CA SER A 190 16.23 13.92 -10.50
C SER A 190 15.87 13.86 -9.00
N TYR A 191 15.02 14.78 -8.53
CA TYR A 191 14.65 14.91 -7.13
C TYR A 191 13.42 14.09 -6.72
N ARG A 192 12.59 13.67 -7.69
CA ARG A 192 11.31 12.97 -7.42
C ARG A 192 11.45 11.75 -6.54
N ILE A 193 12.57 11.03 -6.64
CA ILE A 193 12.77 9.81 -5.84
C ILE A 193 13.01 10.08 -4.35
N LYS A 194 13.66 11.21 -4.04
CA LYS A 194 13.96 11.61 -2.67
C LYS A 194 12.80 12.40 -2.07
N HIS A 195 11.91 12.93 -2.90
CA HIS A 195 10.79 13.74 -2.46
C HIS A 195 9.90 13.00 -1.44
N TRP A 196 9.52 13.72 -0.38
CA TRP A 196 8.79 13.17 0.76
C TRP A 196 7.43 12.56 0.35
N SER A 197 6.73 13.16 -0.61
CA SER A 197 5.39 12.67 -1.02
C SER A 197 5.48 11.29 -1.68
N ARG A 198 6.56 11.00 -2.42
CA ARG A 198 6.80 9.67 -2.99
C ARG A 198 7.07 8.63 -1.90
N ARG A 199 7.87 8.99 -0.90
CA ARG A 199 8.17 8.11 0.24
C ARG A 199 6.90 7.79 1.02
N LEU A 200 6.04 8.79 1.17
CA LEU A 200 4.75 8.64 1.83
C LEU A 200 3.82 7.73 1.02
N ASP A 201 3.68 7.93 -0.29
CA ASP A 201 2.93 7.05 -1.19
C ASP A 201 3.39 5.59 -1.06
N HIS A 202 4.70 5.33 -1.19
CA HIS A 202 5.26 3.99 -1.01
C HIS A 202 5.03 3.41 0.40
N ALA A 203 5.08 4.23 1.45
CA ALA A 203 4.78 3.78 2.80
C ALA A 203 3.31 3.35 2.94
N PHE A 204 2.39 4.06 2.27
CA PHE A 204 0.97 3.73 2.28
C PHE A 204 0.61 2.53 1.40
N ILE A 205 1.44 2.16 0.41
CA ILE A 205 1.34 0.84 -0.25
C ILE A 205 1.49 -0.29 0.78
N HIS A 206 2.45 -0.17 1.71
CA HIS A 206 2.66 -1.16 2.78
C HIS A 206 1.53 -1.15 3.81
N PHE A 207 0.99 0.03 4.16
CA PHE A 207 -0.21 0.12 4.99
C PHE A 207 -1.40 -0.60 4.34
N ALA A 208 -1.68 -0.30 3.06
CA ALA A 208 -2.75 -0.96 2.31
C ALA A 208 -2.53 -2.47 2.22
N SER A 209 -1.28 -2.91 2.06
CA SER A 209 -0.93 -4.34 2.03
C SER A 209 -1.21 -5.04 3.37
N ALA A 210 -0.94 -4.40 4.51
CA ALA A 210 -1.28 -4.94 5.83
C ALA A 210 -2.81 -5.05 6.02
N CYS A 211 -3.56 -4.03 5.59
CA CYS A 211 -5.02 -4.06 5.57
C CYS A 211 -5.56 -5.19 4.67
N ALA A 212 -4.99 -5.37 3.48
CA ALA A 212 -5.33 -6.46 2.57
C ALA A 212 -5.05 -7.83 3.19
N ALA A 213 -3.93 -7.99 3.90
CA ALA A 213 -3.60 -9.25 4.59
C ALA A 213 -4.61 -9.63 5.67
N TYR A 214 -5.16 -8.65 6.40
CA TYR A 214 -6.27 -8.91 7.31
C TYR A 214 -7.56 -9.23 6.56
N ALA A 215 -7.85 -8.46 5.51
CA ALA A 215 -9.04 -8.66 4.69
C ALA A 215 -9.10 -10.04 4.01
N THR A 216 -7.96 -10.62 3.65
CA THR A 216 -7.91 -11.95 3.00
C THR A 216 -7.79 -13.11 3.99
N SER A 217 -7.36 -12.87 5.23
CA SER A 217 -7.18 -13.93 6.23
C SER A 217 -8.29 -13.97 7.29
N GLY A 218 -8.88 -12.83 7.65
CA GLY A 218 -9.80 -12.70 8.79
C GLY A 218 -9.12 -12.84 10.16
N ARG A 219 -7.80 -13.05 10.17
CA ARG A 219 -7.03 -13.44 11.34
C ARG A 219 -6.19 -12.30 11.88
N VAL A 220 -6.44 -11.90 13.14
CA VAL A 220 -5.72 -10.82 13.83
C VAL A 220 -4.25 -11.18 14.07
N ASP A 221 -3.94 -12.42 14.42
CA ASP A 221 -2.55 -12.87 14.62
C ASP A 221 -1.73 -12.76 13.33
N PHE A 222 -2.30 -13.21 12.21
CA PHE A 222 -1.71 -13.04 10.88
C PHE A 222 -1.58 -11.56 10.50
N PHE A 223 -2.61 -10.75 10.77
CA PHE A 223 -2.56 -9.30 10.57
C PHE A 223 -1.44 -8.62 11.35
N LEU A 224 -1.26 -8.93 12.64
CA LEU A 224 -0.24 -8.31 13.47
C LEU A 224 1.18 -8.64 12.98
N LEU A 225 1.43 -9.90 12.59
CA LEU A 225 2.69 -10.31 11.99
C LEU A 225 2.95 -9.53 10.68
N ASN A 226 1.93 -9.45 9.83
CA ASN A 226 2.01 -8.76 8.54
C ASN A 226 2.19 -7.23 8.70
N ALA A 227 1.51 -6.65 9.69
CA ALA A 227 1.60 -5.24 10.03
C ALA A 227 3.00 -4.88 10.55
N ALA A 228 3.61 -5.73 11.38
CA ALA A 228 4.99 -5.53 11.83
C ALA A 228 5.98 -5.52 10.65
N PHE A 229 5.85 -6.48 9.71
CA PHE A 229 6.67 -6.52 8.50
C PHE A 229 6.47 -5.28 7.62
N ASN A 230 5.22 -4.90 7.34
CA ASN A 230 4.91 -3.74 6.51
C ASN A 230 5.30 -2.42 7.17
N LEU A 231 5.25 -2.34 8.50
CA LEU A 231 5.71 -1.16 9.25
C LEU A 231 7.23 -0.98 9.13
N ASP A 232 8.04 -2.05 9.24
CA ASP A 232 9.48 -1.95 8.93
C ASP A 232 9.68 -1.49 7.47
N CYS A 233 8.97 -2.10 6.51
CA CYS A 233 9.10 -1.72 5.11
C CYS A 233 8.75 -0.24 4.87
N ALA A 234 7.68 0.25 5.48
CA ALA A 234 7.24 1.65 5.42
C ALA A 234 8.28 2.59 6.05
N TYR A 235 8.79 2.25 7.25
CA TYR A 235 9.84 3.02 7.93
C TYR A 235 11.08 3.18 7.03
N ARG A 236 11.45 2.11 6.32
CA ARG A 236 12.64 2.08 5.46
C ARG A 236 12.49 2.91 4.18
N GLN A 237 11.28 3.31 3.79
CA GLN A 237 11.07 4.28 2.71
C GLN A 237 11.61 5.68 3.07
N PHE A 238 11.80 5.95 4.36
CA PHE A 238 12.30 7.23 4.85
C PHE A 238 13.82 7.25 5.08
N GLU A 239 14.54 6.17 4.78
CA GLU A 239 16.01 6.18 4.79
C GLU A 239 16.56 7.16 3.75
N GLU A 240 17.75 7.71 4.00
CA GLU A 240 18.40 8.65 3.09
C GLU A 240 18.72 7.98 1.74
N LYS A 241 19.26 6.76 1.79
CA LYS A 241 19.62 5.97 0.61
C LYS A 241 18.44 5.16 0.09
N VAL A 242 18.03 5.43 -1.15
CA VAL A 242 16.98 4.66 -1.83
C VAL A 242 17.60 3.47 -2.57
N CYS A 243 17.10 2.26 -2.31
CA CYS A 243 17.56 1.03 -2.95
C CYS A 243 16.39 0.38 -3.72
N PRO A 244 16.23 0.65 -5.03
CA PRO A 244 15.06 0.22 -5.80
C PRO A 244 14.81 -1.28 -5.78
N LYS A 245 15.86 -2.10 -5.96
CA LYS A 245 15.76 -3.57 -5.91
C LYS A 245 15.22 -4.07 -4.57
N ARG A 246 15.73 -3.51 -3.46
CA ARG A 246 15.27 -3.84 -2.10
C ARG A 246 13.81 -3.45 -1.89
N ASN A 247 13.42 -2.27 -2.37
CA ASN A 247 12.04 -1.78 -2.25
C ASN A 247 11.07 -2.64 -3.08
N LEU A 248 11.47 -3.01 -4.30
CA LEU A 248 10.68 -3.92 -5.14
C LEU A 248 10.47 -5.28 -4.46
N ASN A 249 11.54 -5.88 -3.92
CA ASN A 249 11.44 -7.16 -3.21
C ASN A 249 10.50 -7.07 -2.00
N ARG A 250 10.56 -5.96 -1.24
CA ARG A 250 9.66 -5.74 -0.10
C ARG A 250 8.20 -5.65 -0.52
N VAL A 251 7.90 -4.89 -1.56
CA VAL A 251 6.53 -4.80 -2.11
C VAL A 251 6.06 -6.16 -2.61
N ALA A 252 6.91 -6.90 -3.33
CA ALA A 252 6.59 -8.25 -3.79
C ALA A 252 6.30 -9.21 -2.61
N SER A 253 7.10 -9.16 -1.54
CA SER A 253 6.86 -9.92 -0.32
C SER A 253 5.54 -9.52 0.36
N SER A 254 5.25 -8.21 0.47
CA SER A 254 3.97 -7.72 1.01
C SER A 254 2.77 -8.25 0.22
N VAL A 255 2.87 -8.24 -1.12
CA VAL A 255 1.85 -8.78 -2.02
C VAL A 255 1.66 -10.27 -1.82
N PHE A 256 2.75 -11.03 -1.80
CA PHE A 256 2.70 -12.47 -1.57
C PHE A 256 2.02 -12.80 -0.23
N LEU A 257 2.34 -12.05 0.83
CA LEU A 257 1.78 -12.32 2.15
C LEU A 257 0.27 -12.10 2.22
N TYR A 258 -0.31 -11.11 1.54
CA TYR A 258 -1.78 -10.98 1.54
C TYR A 258 -2.48 -11.95 0.57
N LEU A 259 -1.76 -12.50 -0.43
CA LEU A 259 -2.30 -13.54 -1.32
C LEU A 259 -2.23 -14.95 -0.72
N LEU A 260 -1.30 -15.19 0.20
CA LEU A 260 -1.11 -16.49 0.84
C LEU A 260 -2.40 -17.03 1.49
N PRO A 261 -3.19 -16.25 2.27
CA PRO A 261 -4.46 -16.71 2.79
C PRO A 261 -5.47 -17.16 1.72
N VAL A 262 -5.52 -16.47 0.57
CA VAL A 262 -6.41 -16.83 -0.55
C VAL A 262 -6.07 -18.24 -1.08
N LEU A 263 -4.79 -18.56 -1.18
CA LEU A 263 -4.32 -19.91 -1.54
C LEU A 263 -4.65 -20.94 -0.46
N MET A 264 -4.43 -20.60 0.82
CA MET A 264 -4.71 -21.50 1.94
C MET A 264 -6.21 -21.84 2.05
N HIS A 265 -7.08 -20.90 1.71
CA HIS A 265 -8.53 -21.10 1.61
C HIS A 265 -8.97 -21.80 0.31
N LYS A 266 -8.03 -22.29 -0.52
CA LYS A 266 -8.28 -22.99 -1.79
C LYS A 266 -9.09 -22.17 -2.81
N GLN A 267 -9.05 -20.84 -2.73
CA GLN A 267 -9.75 -19.93 -3.63
C GLN A 267 -8.92 -19.69 -4.91
N TYR A 268 -8.59 -20.75 -5.65
CA TYR A 268 -7.64 -20.70 -6.77
C TYR A 268 -8.08 -19.78 -7.91
N LEU A 269 -9.38 -19.72 -8.20
CA LEU A 269 -9.92 -18.82 -9.23
C LEU A 269 -9.68 -17.35 -8.86
N LEU A 270 -9.98 -16.98 -7.61
CA LEU A 270 -9.71 -15.63 -7.10
C LEU A 270 -8.21 -15.35 -7.11
N PHE A 271 -7.36 -16.28 -6.66
CA PHE A 271 -5.91 -16.15 -6.73
C PHE A 271 -5.41 -15.91 -8.17
N PHE A 272 -5.96 -16.62 -9.15
CA PHE A 272 -5.61 -16.40 -10.56
C PHE A 272 -6.07 -15.02 -11.05
N GLN A 273 -7.26 -14.55 -10.66
CA GLN A 273 -7.70 -13.18 -10.94
C GLN A 273 -6.76 -12.14 -10.32
N PHE A 274 -6.32 -12.34 -9.07
CA PHE A 274 -5.29 -11.51 -8.44
C PHE A 274 -4.00 -11.52 -9.27
N PHE A 275 -3.54 -12.69 -9.70
CA PHE A 275 -2.33 -12.82 -10.51
C PHE A 275 -2.43 -12.09 -11.86
N LEU A 276 -3.59 -12.17 -12.53
CA LEU A 276 -3.85 -11.42 -13.77
C LEU A 276 -3.92 -9.91 -13.54
N CYS A 277 -4.44 -9.47 -12.39
CA CYS A 277 -4.46 -8.07 -11.99
C CYS A 277 -3.08 -7.58 -11.53
N LEU A 278 -2.18 -8.48 -11.11
CA LEU A 278 -0.80 -8.15 -10.78
C LEU A 278 -0.01 -7.92 -12.07
N PRO A 279 0.83 -6.88 -12.10
CA PRO A 279 1.23 -6.27 -13.35
C PRO A 279 2.37 -7.04 -14.02
N LEU A 280 2.03 -7.87 -14.99
CA LEU A 280 2.94 -8.16 -16.11
C LEU A 280 3.38 -6.85 -16.82
N LEU A 281 2.57 -5.78 -16.72
CA LEU A 281 2.82 -4.46 -17.29
C LEU A 281 3.93 -3.64 -16.58
N PHE A 282 4.28 -3.96 -15.32
CA PHE A 282 5.31 -3.23 -14.56
C PHE A 282 6.73 -3.62 -14.93
N VAL A 283 6.92 -4.83 -15.43
CA VAL A 283 8.27 -5.33 -15.71
C VAL A 283 8.84 -4.64 -16.94
N GLN A 284 8.01 -4.35 -17.93
CA GLN A 284 8.47 -3.91 -19.25
C GLN A 284 8.17 -2.45 -19.58
N TYR A 285 7.26 -1.77 -18.86
CA TYR A 285 6.84 -0.39 -19.16
C TYR A 285 6.64 -0.15 -20.68
N PRO A 286 5.87 -1.00 -21.39
CA PRO A 286 5.83 -0.99 -22.86
C PRO A 286 5.30 0.32 -23.45
N LEU A 287 4.58 1.12 -22.65
CA LEU A 287 4.02 2.42 -23.03
C LEU A 287 4.66 3.58 -22.24
N GLY A 288 5.87 3.37 -21.71
CA GLY A 288 6.54 4.33 -20.82
C GLY A 288 5.67 4.67 -19.60
N GLY A 289 5.59 5.96 -19.24
CA GLY A 289 4.82 6.42 -18.08
C GLY A 289 3.33 6.03 -18.09
N TRP A 290 2.73 5.80 -19.26
CA TRP A 290 1.32 5.40 -19.36
C TRP A 290 1.06 3.99 -18.82
N SER A 291 2.06 3.10 -18.83
CA SER A 291 1.94 1.76 -18.26
C SER A 291 1.62 1.81 -16.76
N HIS A 292 2.10 2.83 -16.04
CA HIS A 292 1.80 3.05 -14.63
C HIS A 292 0.32 3.43 -14.41
N GLY A 293 -0.22 4.31 -15.24
CA GLY A 293 -1.62 4.70 -15.16
C GLY A 293 -2.58 3.57 -15.56
N VAL A 294 -2.24 2.80 -16.59
CA VAL A 294 -3.00 1.59 -16.97
C VAL A 294 -2.97 0.56 -15.84
N PHE A 295 -1.84 0.41 -15.17
CA PHE A 295 -1.77 -0.44 -13.99
C PHE A 295 -2.71 0.01 -12.87
N HIS A 296 -2.81 1.30 -12.56
CA HIS A 296 -3.79 1.79 -11.58
C HIS A 296 -5.22 1.42 -11.99
N LEU A 297 -5.56 1.50 -13.29
CA LEU A 297 -6.87 1.07 -13.79
C LEU A 297 -7.10 -0.43 -13.59
N VAL A 298 -6.11 -1.27 -13.89
CA VAL A 298 -6.20 -2.72 -13.63
C VAL A 298 -6.32 -3.01 -12.13
N LEU A 299 -5.54 -2.32 -11.31
CA LEU A 299 -5.63 -2.39 -9.85
C LEU A 299 -6.94 -1.84 -9.30
N SER A 300 -7.70 -1.03 -10.04
CA SER A 300 -9.02 -0.57 -9.58
C SER A 300 -10.04 -1.70 -9.43
N CYS A 301 -9.77 -2.87 -10.03
CA CYS A 301 -10.51 -4.11 -9.80
C CYS A 301 -10.11 -4.83 -8.51
N LEU A 302 -8.91 -4.55 -7.97
CA LEU A 302 -8.38 -5.21 -6.78
C LEU A 302 -9.26 -5.03 -5.52
N PRO A 303 -9.82 -3.83 -5.22
CA PRO A 303 -10.73 -3.66 -4.10
C PRO A 303 -11.92 -4.63 -4.15
N HIS A 304 -12.51 -4.85 -5.34
CA HIS A 304 -13.60 -5.81 -5.50
C HIS A 304 -13.17 -7.23 -5.11
N LEU A 305 -12.01 -7.68 -5.63
CA LEU A 305 -11.51 -9.02 -5.35
C LEU A 305 -11.20 -9.21 -3.85
N ILE A 306 -10.53 -8.25 -3.23
CA ILE A 306 -10.20 -8.33 -1.79
C ILE A 306 -11.48 -8.31 -0.94
N MET A 307 -12.43 -7.44 -1.24
CA MET A 307 -13.68 -7.37 -0.48
C MET A 307 -14.54 -8.62 -0.67
N LYS A 308 -14.53 -9.23 -1.86
CA LYS A 308 -15.21 -10.51 -2.13
C LYS A 308 -14.59 -11.66 -1.33
N VAL A 309 -13.26 -11.73 -1.24
CA VAL A 309 -12.59 -12.69 -0.35
C VAL A 309 -13.02 -12.42 1.10
N ALA A 310 -12.99 -11.15 1.52
CA ALA A 310 -13.32 -10.76 2.89
C ALA A 310 -14.74 -11.16 3.30
N THR A 311 -15.73 -11.10 2.39
CA THR A 311 -17.11 -11.53 2.66
C THR A 311 -17.26 -13.04 2.78
N GLN A 312 -16.32 -13.83 2.25
CA GLN A 312 -16.36 -15.30 2.31
C GLN A 312 -15.67 -15.88 3.56
N LEU A 313 -15.03 -15.03 4.37
CA LEU A 313 -14.34 -15.49 5.58
C LEU A 313 -15.33 -15.87 6.67
N GLU A 314 -14.98 -16.89 7.47
CA GLU A 314 -15.76 -17.30 8.65
C GLU A 314 -15.94 -16.13 9.63
N SER A 315 -14.87 -15.35 9.86
CA SER A 315 -14.87 -14.15 10.70
C SER A 315 -15.86 -13.07 10.26
N SER A 316 -16.34 -13.13 9.01
CA SER A 316 -17.30 -12.17 8.45
C SER A 316 -18.75 -12.64 8.55
N GLN A 317 -19.00 -13.95 8.70
CA GLN A 317 -20.34 -14.52 8.56
C GLN A 317 -21.31 -14.08 9.67
N LEU A 318 -20.83 -13.93 10.91
CA LEU A 318 -21.68 -13.48 12.02
C LEU A 318 -22.30 -12.10 11.72
N GLN A 319 -21.49 -11.17 11.24
CA GLN A 319 -21.93 -9.81 10.94
C GLN A 319 -22.82 -9.74 9.69
N ILE A 320 -22.53 -10.57 8.68
CA ILE A 320 -23.38 -10.71 7.48
C ILE A 320 -24.76 -11.25 7.87
N ASN A 321 -24.81 -12.30 8.68
CA ASN A 321 -26.06 -12.89 9.17
C ASN A 321 -26.89 -11.90 9.99
N LEU A 322 -26.23 -11.06 10.80
CA LEU A 322 -26.90 -9.96 11.50
C LEU A 322 -27.50 -8.96 10.50
N ALA A 323 -26.75 -8.55 9.49
CA ALA A 323 -27.20 -7.61 8.46
C ALA A 323 -28.41 -8.13 7.66
N VAL A 324 -28.41 -9.42 7.31
CA VAL A 324 -29.54 -10.11 6.66
C VAL A 324 -30.78 -10.07 7.55
N LYS A 325 -30.64 -10.40 8.85
CA LYS A 325 -31.77 -10.31 9.80
C LYS A 325 -32.30 -8.88 9.92
N CYS A 326 -31.40 -7.89 10.01
CA CYS A 326 -31.79 -6.48 10.05
C CYS A 326 -32.54 -6.05 8.77
N ALA A 327 -32.11 -6.53 7.60
CA ALA A 327 -32.76 -6.27 6.32
C ALA A 327 -34.16 -6.89 6.25
N ALA A 328 -34.34 -8.12 6.75
CA ALA A 328 -35.64 -8.78 6.84
C ALA A 328 -36.61 -8.00 7.74
N VAL A 329 -36.17 -7.57 8.93
CA VAL A 329 -36.99 -6.75 9.84
C VAL A 329 -37.34 -5.38 9.25
N ALA A 330 -36.50 -4.85 8.36
CA ALA A 330 -36.75 -3.60 7.65
C ALA A 330 -37.65 -3.77 6.41
N GLY A 331 -38.04 -4.99 6.03
CA GLY A 331 -38.82 -5.26 4.82
C GLY A 331 -38.05 -5.02 3.52
N GLN A 332 -36.73 -5.27 3.53
CA GLN A 332 -35.83 -5.05 2.40
C GLN A 332 -35.36 -6.34 1.71
N LEU A 333 -35.78 -7.50 2.21
CA LEU A 333 -35.53 -8.82 1.62
C LEU A 333 -36.81 -9.45 1.10
#